data_AF-G3MSG6-F1
#
_entry.id   AF-G3MSG6-F1
#
_cell.length_a   1.000
_cell.length_b   1.000
_cell.length_c   1.000
_cell.angle_alpha   90.00
_cell.angle_beta   90.00
_cell.angle_gamma   90.00
#
_symmetry.space_group_name_H-M   'P 1'
#
loop_
_entity.id
_entity.type
_entity.pdbx_description
1 polymer ?
#
loop_
_entity_poly.entity_id
_entity_poly.type
_entity_poly.pdbx_seq_one_letter_code
_entity_poly.pdbx_strand_id
1 'polypeptide(L)'
;MEKKTSGPNVFTLAFLGRNSCREKASPFTAPQGLAICREAEDNEESSCTTSGLGSQQDLAGLPSRGKWAGKADFVFGCISYAVGLGNVWRFPYLCYENGGGAFLIPYFICLITTAIPMFYLEVAMGQYLSRGGIGIWGIVPMFKGIGIASLTIVTLSNIYYMVIVAWILFYLISSFTEVLPWKHCGNHWNTENCWEFNETSPMPHNGSVTPIVEFWENHVLGISSGLHDMGNMRLELALYLFLSWFIVYIVIWRGLHQSGKIVWVTAIFPYICLFVLLVRGVTLHGSIDGLLFYVTPDWSQLLNPKVWIAAGTQVFYTFGIGVGSVVTLGSYNKFHQNFFRDSAIVCSINPLTSLLAGTVIFSVLGHMAFVADKSVGDVVKSGPGLAFLVYPEVVTRMPASTVWSILFFVMLLCLGINSQFCPSEAIVAGIIDQWPQLVTRRKLITFFMVVFQFLLGLPMVTQGGMYILQLMDNYAVTGITLLFIVFFQAVALSWIYGTSNISDNIKEMLGRRPSALFRLGWSIFVPAVCVAIFLFSVIKYQPIKYAKTYEYPWWGEMLGWFMALASMVMIPGYMIYFLLTTPGSLRQRIIAGVSPQLAGHNEKEEKEYTFSNRALQA
;
A
#
# COMPACT_ATOMS: atom_id res chain seq x y z
N MET A 1 -51.43 28.32 50.81
CA MET A 1 -51.04 26.97 50.38
C MET A 1 -51.43 26.84 48.92
N GLU A 2 -50.69 26.37 47.93
CA GLU A 2 -49.31 25.88 47.70
C GLU A 2 -49.21 25.77 46.16
N LYS A 3 -48.25 26.44 45.51
CA LYS A 3 -47.09 25.88 44.76
C LYS A 3 -47.35 25.04 43.48
N LYS A 4 -46.70 25.51 42.39
CA LYS A 4 -46.07 24.81 41.23
C LYS A 4 -47.00 24.11 40.22
N THR A 5 -46.82 24.29 38.91
CA THR A 5 -45.67 23.81 38.11
C THR A 5 -45.73 24.40 36.67
N SER A 6 -44.57 24.59 36.05
CA SER A 6 -44.40 25.08 34.68
C SER A 6 -43.61 24.07 33.81
N GLY A 7 -44.11 23.85 32.59
CA GLY A 7 -43.38 23.30 31.43
C GLY A 7 -44.07 22.08 30.78
N PRO A 8 -43.84 21.75 29.49
CA PRO A 8 -43.22 22.54 28.41
C PRO A 8 -44.11 22.63 27.14
N ASN A 9 -44.00 23.71 26.37
CA ASN A 9 -44.57 23.78 25.02
C ASN A 9 -43.47 23.72 23.95
N VAL A 10 -43.67 22.76 23.07
CA VAL A 10 -43.00 22.49 21.79
C VAL A 10 -42.98 23.76 20.92
N PHE A 11 -41.83 24.07 20.30
CA PHE A 11 -41.79 25.03 19.19
C PHE A 11 -41.01 24.48 18.00
N THR A 12 -41.80 24.24 16.95
CA THR A 12 -41.47 23.95 15.57
C THR A 12 -40.76 25.15 14.92
N LEU A 13 -39.72 24.92 14.12
CA LEU A 13 -39.08 25.97 13.30
C LEU A 13 -38.91 25.46 11.87
N ALA A 14 -39.81 25.91 11.01
CA ALA A 14 -39.65 25.94 9.57
C ALA A 14 -40.00 27.36 9.13
N PHE A 15 -39.10 28.07 8.45
CA PHE A 15 -39.43 28.95 7.34
C PHE A 15 -38.16 29.32 6.55
N LEU A 16 -38.20 28.99 5.25
CA LEU A 16 -37.33 29.48 4.19
C LEU A 16 -37.72 30.91 3.83
N GLY A 17 -36.74 31.77 3.63
CA GLY A 17 -36.89 33.09 3.00
C GLY A 17 -35.64 33.45 2.22
N ARG A 18 -35.71 33.27 0.90
CA ARG A 18 -34.72 33.75 -0.10
C ARG A 18 -34.43 35.23 0.12
N ASN A 19 -33.15 35.63 0.08
CA ASN A 19 -32.78 36.96 -0.36
C ASN A 19 -31.69 36.88 -1.42
N SER A 20 -32.01 37.50 -2.55
CA SER A 20 -31.22 37.68 -3.75
C SER A 20 -30.49 39.03 -3.60
N CYS A 21 -29.17 39.02 -3.54
CA CYS A 21 -28.36 40.20 -3.87
C CYS A 21 -27.63 39.93 -5.19
N ARG A 22 -28.24 40.43 -6.25
CA ARG A 22 -27.71 40.53 -7.61
C ARG A 22 -27.19 41.96 -7.75
N GLU A 23 -25.91 42.18 -7.49
CA GLU A 23 -25.28 43.47 -7.80
C GLU A 23 -24.79 43.48 -9.25
N LYS A 24 -25.11 44.58 -9.91
CA LYS A 24 -24.85 44.87 -11.32
C LYS A 24 -23.39 45.24 -11.53
N ALA A 25 -22.80 44.68 -12.59
CA ALA A 25 -21.53 45.12 -13.14
C ALA A 25 -21.69 46.42 -13.95
N SER A 26 -20.81 47.40 -13.73
CA SER A 26 -20.24 48.32 -14.75
C SER A 26 -19.03 49.09 -14.15
N PRO A 27 -18.07 49.57 -14.96
CA PRO A 27 -16.65 49.63 -14.60
C PRO A 27 -16.16 51.05 -14.26
N PHE A 28 -15.37 51.27 -13.21
CA PHE A 28 -14.58 52.50 -13.07
C PHE A 28 -13.28 52.30 -12.26
N THR A 29 -12.16 52.56 -12.95
CA THR A 29 -10.91 53.23 -12.54
C THR A 29 -10.22 52.91 -11.19
N ALA A 30 -8.94 52.54 -11.31
CA ALA A 30 -7.94 52.54 -10.26
C ALA A 30 -7.76 53.91 -9.58
N PRO A 31 -7.46 53.98 -8.26
CA PRO A 31 -6.93 55.20 -7.67
C PRO A 31 -5.41 55.29 -7.90
N GLN A 32 -5.03 56.43 -8.44
CA GLN A 32 -3.66 56.91 -8.61
C GLN A 32 -2.99 57.14 -7.25
N GLY A 33 -1.66 56.96 -7.24
CA GLY A 33 -0.82 57.15 -6.07
C GLY A 33 -0.82 58.58 -5.53
N LEU A 34 -0.68 58.71 -4.21
CA LEU A 34 -0.37 59.97 -3.56
C LEU A 34 1.15 60.17 -3.60
N ALA A 35 1.61 61.10 -4.44
CA ALA A 35 2.95 61.66 -4.38
C ALA A 35 2.98 62.76 -3.32
N ILE A 36 3.89 62.66 -2.35
CA ILE A 36 4.27 63.78 -1.49
C ILE A 36 5.61 64.29 -2.00
N CYS A 37 5.59 65.37 -2.78
CA CYS A 37 6.78 66.12 -3.16
C CYS A 37 7.11 67.15 -2.07
N ARG A 38 8.40 67.30 -1.75
CA ARG A 38 8.95 68.45 -1.02
C ARG A 38 9.89 69.18 -1.98
N GLU A 39 9.72 70.51 -2.07
CA GLU A 39 10.47 71.40 -2.94
C GLU A 39 11.97 71.48 -2.59
N ALA A 40 12.73 71.87 -3.61
CA ALA A 40 14.16 71.69 -3.80
C ALA A 40 15.05 72.75 -3.12
N GLU A 41 16.34 72.42 -2.97
CA GLU A 41 17.46 73.36 -3.14
C GLU A 41 18.71 72.60 -3.63
N ASP A 42 19.18 73.03 -4.81
CA ASP A 42 20.53 73.00 -5.41
C ASP A 42 21.37 71.72 -5.54
N ASN A 43 21.55 71.36 -6.84
CA ASN A 43 22.75 70.92 -7.57
C ASN A 43 23.65 69.74 -7.11
N GLU A 44 23.81 68.85 -8.09
CA GLU A 44 24.88 67.88 -8.37
C GLU A 44 24.88 66.52 -7.67
N GLU A 45 25.08 65.50 -8.51
CA GLU A 45 24.94 64.07 -8.29
C GLU A 45 25.77 63.56 -7.10
N SER A 46 25.12 62.86 -6.17
CA SER A 46 25.82 61.96 -5.25
C SER A 46 24.98 60.72 -4.95
N SER A 47 25.64 59.57 -5.02
CA SER A 47 25.13 58.27 -4.63
C SER A 47 24.64 58.24 -3.18
N CYS A 48 23.53 57.55 -2.89
CA CYS A 48 23.45 56.73 -1.69
C CYS A 48 22.27 55.74 -1.71
N THR A 49 22.60 54.53 -1.29
CA THR A 49 21.80 53.32 -1.07
C THR A 49 20.55 53.52 -0.23
N THR A 50 19.42 52.96 -0.66
CA THR A 50 18.30 52.57 0.20
C THR A 50 18.27 51.05 0.32
N SER A 51 18.49 50.58 1.55
CA SER A 51 18.38 49.19 1.97
C SER A 51 16.96 48.67 1.70
N GLY A 52 16.80 47.94 0.60
CA GLY A 52 15.59 47.18 0.32
C GLY A 52 15.48 45.99 1.29
N LEU A 53 14.61 46.11 2.29
CA LEU A 53 14.10 44.94 2.99
C LEU A 53 13.31 44.09 1.98
N GLY A 54 13.71 42.81 1.90
CA GLY A 54 13.28 41.78 0.95
C GLY A 54 11.84 41.89 0.45
N SER A 55 11.72 42.23 -0.83
CA SER A 55 10.51 42.05 -1.63
C SER A 55 10.13 40.58 -1.73
N GLN A 56 8.84 40.27 -1.52
CA GLN A 56 7.93 39.26 -2.11
C GLN A 56 8.40 38.12 -3.07
N GLN A 57 9.68 37.86 -3.29
CA GLN A 57 10.22 36.81 -4.16
C GLN A 57 10.45 35.46 -3.47
N ASP A 58 10.56 35.41 -2.13
CA ASP A 58 10.96 34.18 -1.44
C ASP A 58 9.85 33.10 -1.32
N LEU A 59 8.58 33.44 -1.58
CA LEU A 59 7.46 32.49 -1.50
C LEU A 59 6.89 32.08 -2.88
N ALA A 60 7.32 32.74 -3.96
CA ALA A 60 7.02 32.34 -5.34
C ALA A 60 7.96 31.22 -5.87
N GLY A 61 8.97 30.84 -5.08
CA GLY A 61 10.04 29.90 -5.48
C GLY A 61 9.91 28.47 -4.97
N LEU A 62 8.81 28.08 -4.30
CA LEU A 62 8.65 26.70 -3.86
C LEU A 62 8.48 25.78 -5.09
N PRO A 63 9.36 24.78 -5.31
CA PRO A 63 9.30 23.96 -6.50
C PRO A 63 7.96 23.21 -6.55
N SER A 64 7.26 23.31 -7.68
CA SER A 64 6.01 22.58 -7.90
C SER A 64 6.26 21.07 -7.80
N ARG A 65 5.35 20.35 -7.15
CA ARG A 65 5.41 18.90 -6.83
C ARG A 65 5.63 17.96 -8.03
N GLY A 66 5.54 18.45 -9.25
CA GLY A 66 5.56 17.65 -10.47
C GLY A 66 4.18 17.07 -10.78
N LYS A 67 3.92 16.76 -12.04
CA LYS A 67 2.70 16.09 -12.51
C LYS A 67 3.09 14.94 -13.43
N TRP A 68 2.19 13.98 -13.60
CA TRP A 68 2.36 12.97 -14.64
C TRP A 68 2.52 13.62 -16.02
N ALA A 69 3.50 13.14 -16.79
CA ALA A 69 3.77 13.65 -18.14
C ALA A 69 2.62 13.27 -19.09
N GLY A 70 2.26 11.98 -19.10
CA GLY A 70 1.15 11.43 -19.87
C GLY A 70 -0.04 11.02 -19.00
N LYS A 71 -1.24 10.95 -19.61
CA LYS A 71 -2.46 10.47 -18.92
C LYS A 71 -2.36 8.98 -18.57
N ALA A 72 -1.72 8.18 -19.44
CA ALA A 72 -1.54 6.75 -19.23
C ALA A 72 -0.48 6.42 -18.16
N ASP A 73 0.43 7.35 -17.85
CA ASP A 73 1.46 7.15 -16.82
C ASP A 73 0.84 6.91 -15.43
N PHE A 74 -0.25 7.62 -15.13
CA PHE A 74 -1.03 7.39 -13.91
C PHE A 74 -1.62 5.97 -13.87
N VAL A 75 -2.26 5.54 -14.97
CA VAL A 75 -2.88 4.20 -15.07
C VAL A 75 -1.83 3.11 -14.91
N PHE A 76 -0.72 3.19 -15.63
CA PHE A 76 0.38 2.22 -15.50
C PHE A 76 1.03 2.28 -14.12
N GLY A 77 1.20 3.46 -13.53
CA GLY A 77 1.69 3.61 -12.15
C GLY A 77 0.77 2.91 -11.13
N CYS A 78 -0.55 3.04 -11.29
CA CYS A 78 -1.52 2.32 -10.47
C CYS A 78 -1.54 0.81 -10.74
N ILE A 79 -1.40 0.36 -11.99
CA ILE A 79 -1.30 -1.07 -12.32
C ILE A 79 -0.04 -1.68 -11.70
N SER A 80 1.12 -1.05 -11.90
CA SER A 80 2.39 -1.47 -11.27
C SER A 80 2.30 -1.54 -9.76
N TYR A 81 1.55 -0.63 -9.14
CA TYR A 81 1.36 -0.66 -7.70
C TYR A 81 0.42 -1.80 -7.26
N ALA A 82 -0.76 -1.90 -7.88
CA ALA A 82 -1.81 -2.83 -7.46
C ALA A 82 -1.53 -4.29 -7.84
N VAL A 83 -0.82 -4.50 -8.95
CA VAL A 83 -0.45 -5.83 -9.44
C VAL A 83 0.96 -6.16 -8.96
N GLY A 84 1.03 -7.06 -8.00
CA GLY A 84 2.28 -7.48 -7.35
C GLY A 84 2.32 -8.97 -7.06
N LEU A 85 3.26 -9.35 -6.20
CA LEU A 85 3.46 -10.74 -5.77
C LEU A 85 2.20 -11.38 -5.16
N GLY A 86 1.38 -10.57 -4.49
CA GLY A 86 0.11 -11.01 -3.90
C GLY A 86 -0.91 -11.52 -4.91
N ASN A 87 -0.88 -11.07 -6.16
CA ASN A 87 -1.75 -11.58 -7.22
C ASN A 87 -1.32 -12.97 -7.68
N VAL A 88 -0.02 -13.28 -7.63
CA VAL A 88 0.56 -14.51 -8.19
C VAL A 88 0.57 -15.65 -7.17
N TRP A 89 0.93 -15.40 -5.91
CA TRP A 89 0.99 -16.49 -4.92
C TRP A 89 -0.11 -16.45 -3.88
N ARG A 90 -0.55 -15.25 -3.46
CA ARG A 90 -1.45 -15.13 -2.29
C ARG A 90 -2.88 -15.36 -2.71
N PHE A 91 -3.33 -14.72 -3.79
CA PHE A 91 -4.69 -14.90 -4.27
C PHE A 91 -5.01 -16.36 -4.65
N PRO A 92 -4.18 -17.09 -5.43
CA PRO A 92 -4.47 -18.48 -5.76
C PRO A 92 -4.50 -19.38 -4.52
N TYR A 93 -3.58 -19.14 -3.58
CA TYR A 93 -3.57 -19.80 -2.27
C TYR A 93 -4.86 -19.54 -1.47
N LEU A 94 -5.33 -18.29 -1.41
CA LEU A 94 -6.56 -17.94 -0.71
C LEU A 94 -7.78 -18.59 -1.36
N CYS A 95 -7.84 -18.64 -2.70
CA CYS A 95 -8.88 -19.40 -3.39
C CYS A 95 -8.88 -20.86 -2.94
N TYR A 96 -7.71 -21.52 -2.91
CA TYR A 96 -7.59 -22.91 -2.44
C TYR A 96 -8.08 -23.09 -1.00
N GLU A 97 -7.53 -22.35 -0.05
CA GLU A 97 -7.84 -22.59 1.37
C GLU A 97 -9.28 -22.24 1.76
N ASN A 98 -9.96 -21.42 0.96
CA ASN A 98 -11.26 -20.86 1.30
C ASN A 98 -12.39 -21.36 0.37
N GLY A 99 -12.24 -22.56 -0.19
CA GLY A 99 -13.34 -23.26 -0.90
C GLY A 99 -13.34 -23.08 -2.41
N GLY A 100 -12.17 -22.89 -3.02
CA GLY A 100 -11.98 -22.82 -4.47
C GLY A 100 -12.80 -21.70 -5.10
N GLY A 101 -13.69 -22.07 -6.02
CA GLY A 101 -14.57 -21.14 -6.71
C GLY A 101 -15.53 -20.38 -5.77
N ALA A 102 -15.86 -20.94 -4.60
CA ALA A 102 -16.76 -20.29 -3.64
C ALA A 102 -16.15 -19.00 -3.09
N PHE A 103 -14.82 -18.94 -2.90
CA PHE A 103 -14.10 -17.76 -2.41
C PHE A 103 -14.26 -16.54 -3.33
N LEU A 104 -14.51 -16.74 -4.63
CA LEU A 104 -14.69 -15.64 -5.57
C LEU A 104 -15.92 -14.78 -5.22
N ILE A 105 -16.96 -15.36 -4.62
CA ILE A 105 -18.17 -14.64 -4.21
C ILE A 105 -17.86 -13.57 -3.16
N PRO A 106 -17.33 -13.89 -1.95
CA PRO A 106 -16.97 -12.90 -0.96
C PRO A 106 -15.88 -11.95 -1.46
N TYR A 107 -14.94 -12.43 -2.29
CA TYR A 107 -13.92 -11.58 -2.92
C TYR A 107 -14.55 -10.48 -3.79
N PHE A 108 -15.43 -10.83 -4.74
CA PHE A 108 -16.06 -9.85 -5.63
C PHE A 108 -17.06 -8.96 -4.89
N ILE A 109 -17.77 -9.47 -3.88
CA ILE A 109 -18.64 -8.64 -3.03
C ILE A 109 -17.82 -7.58 -2.30
N CYS A 110 -16.73 -7.97 -1.63
CA CYS A 110 -15.84 -7.02 -0.96
C CYS A 110 -15.21 -6.05 -1.97
N LEU A 111 -14.78 -6.53 -3.14
CA LEU A 111 -14.20 -5.69 -4.18
C LEU A 111 -15.16 -4.56 -4.59
N ILE A 112 -16.40 -4.90 -4.94
CA ILE A 112 -17.39 -3.95 -5.48
C ILE A 112 -17.90 -3.01 -4.38
N THR A 113 -18.14 -3.54 -3.18
CA THR A 113 -18.79 -2.77 -2.09
C THR A 113 -17.80 -1.95 -1.26
N THR A 114 -16.52 -2.34 -1.18
CA THR A 114 -15.53 -1.66 -0.34
C THR A 114 -14.31 -1.15 -1.09
N ALA A 115 -13.58 -2.02 -1.79
CA ALA A 115 -12.27 -1.65 -2.35
C ALA A 115 -12.41 -0.64 -3.51
N ILE A 116 -13.32 -0.86 -4.45
CA ILE A 116 -13.54 0.08 -5.57
C ILE A 116 -13.97 1.47 -5.07
N PRO A 117 -14.97 1.61 -4.17
CA PRO A 117 -15.33 2.90 -3.59
C PRO A 117 -14.17 3.61 -2.89
N MET A 118 -13.39 2.89 -2.07
CA MET A 118 -12.28 3.48 -1.35
C MET A 118 -11.11 3.86 -2.25
N PHE A 119 -10.76 3.03 -3.23
CA PHE A 119 -9.73 3.35 -4.21
C PHE A 119 -10.10 4.62 -4.98
N TYR A 120 -11.34 4.72 -5.43
CA TYR A 120 -11.84 5.92 -6.10
C TYR A 120 -11.79 7.16 -5.18
N LEU A 121 -12.16 7.01 -3.90
CA LEU A 121 -12.11 8.09 -2.92
C LEU A 121 -10.67 8.58 -2.70
N GLU A 122 -9.70 7.68 -2.53
CA GLU A 122 -8.30 8.05 -2.32
C GLU A 122 -7.70 8.78 -3.52
N VAL A 123 -7.96 8.29 -4.75
CA VAL A 123 -7.52 8.98 -5.97
C VAL A 123 -8.16 10.36 -6.06
N ALA A 124 -9.47 10.48 -5.78
CA ALA A 124 -10.19 11.75 -5.83
C ALA A 124 -9.60 12.78 -4.85
N MET A 125 -9.37 12.37 -3.59
CA MET A 125 -8.83 13.26 -2.57
C MET A 125 -7.38 13.66 -2.85
N GLY A 126 -6.56 12.71 -3.34
CA GLY A 126 -5.21 12.97 -3.80
C GLY A 126 -5.19 14.01 -4.93
N GLN A 127 -5.98 13.79 -5.99
CA GLN A 127 -6.05 14.67 -7.14
C GLN A 127 -6.60 16.07 -6.80
N TYR A 128 -7.65 16.15 -5.98
CA TYR A 128 -8.27 17.42 -5.61
C TYR A 128 -7.31 18.30 -4.81
N LEU A 129 -6.69 17.73 -3.76
CA LEU A 129 -5.84 18.48 -2.85
C LEU A 129 -4.41 18.65 -3.37
N SER A 130 -3.98 17.83 -4.34
CA SER A 130 -2.59 17.77 -4.82
C SER A 130 -1.57 17.58 -3.67
N ARG A 131 -2.00 16.89 -2.60
CA ARG A 131 -1.22 16.55 -1.38
C ARG A 131 -1.14 15.02 -1.20
N GLY A 132 -0.09 14.54 -0.53
CA GLY A 132 0.17 13.13 -0.29
C GLY A 132 -0.53 12.63 0.97
N GLY A 133 -0.24 11.39 1.37
CA GLY A 133 -0.98 10.69 2.44
C GLY A 133 -1.11 11.43 3.77
N ILE A 134 -0.12 12.24 4.18
CA ILE A 134 -0.21 13.09 5.39
C ILE A 134 -0.85 14.44 5.07
N GLY A 135 -0.48 15.05 3.94
CA GLY A 135 -0.90 16.41 3.60
C GLY A 135 -2.40 16.54 3.32
N ILE A 136 -3.07 15.47 2.87
CA ILE A 136 -4.51 15.51 2.63
C ILE A 136 -5.32 15.81 3.90
N TRP A 137 -4.83 15.44 5.08
CA TRP A 137 -5.57 15.58 6.34
C TRP A 137 -5.71 17.03 6.83
N GLY A 138 -5.20 18.02 6.10
CA GLY A 138 -5.56 19.43 6.32
C GLY A 138 -7.07 19.69 6.23
N ILE A 139 -7.83 18.83 5.54
CA ILE A 139 -9.30 18.93 5.49
C ILE A 139 -9.99 18.53 6.80
N VAL A 140 -9.34 17.72 7.65
CA VAL A 140 -9.81 17.34 8.98
C VAL A 140 -8.59 17.25 9.91
N PRO A 141 -8.04 18.40 10.36
CA PRO A 141 -6.73 18.46 11.04
C PRO A 141 -6.57 17.54 12.25
N MET A 142 -7.65 17.31 13.01
CA MET A 142 -7.64 16.42 14.18
C MET A 142 -7.30 14.96 13.81
N PHE A 143 -7.63 14.55 12.59
CA PHE A 143 -7.44 13.19 12.08
C PHE A 143 -6.15 13.03 11.26
N LYS A 144 -5.22 14.00 11.31
CA LYS A 144 -3.89 13.88 10.67
C LYS A 144 -3.09 12.67 11.16
N GLY A 145 -3.40 12.15 12.35
CA GLY A 145 -2.89 10.86 12.84
C GLY A 145 -3.15 9.68 11.91
N ILE A 146 -4.20 9.71 11.08
CA ILE A 146 -4.44 8.69 10.05
C ILE A 146 -3.32 8.69 9.02
N GLY A 147 -2.92 9.87 8.52
CA GLY A 147 -1.82 9.96 7.56
C GLY A 147 -0.49 9.51 8.13
N ILE A 148 -0.24 9.80 9.41
CA ILE A 148 0.96 9.32 10.12
C ILE A 148 0.89 7.79 10.28
N ALA A 149 -0.26 7.24 10.68
CA ALA A 149 -0.49 5.79 10.76
C ALA A 149 -0.28 5.10 9.41
N SER A 150 -0.82 5.67 8.32
CA SER A 150 -0.61 5.21 6.95
C SER A 150 0.87 5.21 6.56
N LEU A 151 1.64 6.22 6.98
CA LEU A 151 3.09 6.25 6.71
C LEU A 151 3.86 5.21 7.53
N THR A 152 3.46 4.98 8.77
CA THR A 152 4.05 3.95 9.63
C THR A 152 3.80 2.54 9.06
N ILE A 153 2.56 2.23 8.66
CA ILE A 153 2.25 0.92 8.05
C ILE A 153 2.97 0.75 6.70
N VAL A 154 3.09 1.78 5.87
CA VAL A 154 3.92 1.75 4.65
C VAL A 154 5.36 1.42 5.01
N THR A 155 5.90 2.12 6.01
CA THR A 155 7.29 1.95 6.44
C THR A 155 7.52 0.50 6.84
N LEU A 156 6.68 -0.06 7.71
CA LEU A 156 6.77 -1.47 8.13
C LEU A 156 6.60 -2.43 6.95
N SER A 157 5.68 -2.13 6.02
CA SER A 157 5.44 -2.96 4.84
C SER A 157 6.64 -3.02 3.91
N ASN A 158 7.35 -1.92 3.73
CA ASN A 158 8.50 -1.90 2.84
C ASN A 158 9.66 -2.76 3.37
N ILE A 159 9.84 -2.82 4.69
CA ILE A 159 10.96 -3.56 5.30
C ILE A 159 10.87 -5.05 4.93
N TYR A 160 9.75 -5.72 5.24
CA TYR A 160 9.63 -7.16 5.00
C TYR A 160 9.48 -7.50 3.52
N TYR A 161 8.78 -6.66 2.77
CA TYR A 161 8.57 -6.89 1.34
C TYR A 161 9.89 -6.84 0.56
N MET A 162 10.83 -5.97 0.96
CA MET A 162 12.15 -5.91 0.31
C MET A 162 13.03 -7.11 0.61
N VAL A 163 12.82 -7.82 1.71
CA VAL A 163 13.46 -9.13 1.98
C VAL A 163 12.95 -10.17 0.98
N ILE A 164 11.66 -10.13 0.64
CA ILE A 164 11.09 -11.01 -0.38
C ILE A 164 11.71 -10.73 -1.76
N VAL A 165 11.89 -9.45 -2.12
CA VAL A 165 12.61 -9.06 -3.35
C VAL A 165 14.06 -9.56 -3.34
N ALA A 166 14.72 -9.55 -2.18
CA ALA A 166 16.07 -10.11 -2.04
C ALA A 166 16.09 -11.63 -2.32
N TRP A 167 15.09 -12.39 -1.84
CA TRP A 167 14.96 -13.81 -2.19
C TRP A 167 14.75 -14.03 -3.69
N ILE A 168 13.93 -13.18 -4.33
CA ILE A 168 13.72 -13.26 -5.78
C ILE A 168 15.03 -13.03 -6.53
N LEU A 169 15.82 -12.02 -6.14
CA LEU A 169 17.15 -11.79 -6.73
C LEU A 169 18.10 -12.96 -6.48
N PHE A 170 18.09 -13.55 -5.28
CA PHE A 170 18.88 -14.73 -4.96
C PHE A 170 18.58 -15.88 -5.93
N TYR A 171 17.30 -16.22 -6.09
CA TYR A 171 16.87 -17.29 -7.00
C TYR A 171 17.13 -16.95 -8.48
N LEU A 172 16.97 -15.69 -8.87
CA LEU A 172 17.27 -15.23 -10.22
C LEU A 172 18.76 -15.44 -10.55
N ILE A 173 19.66 -14.98 -9.68
CA ILE A 173 21.10 -15.18 -9.89
C ILE A 173 21.46 -16.67 -9.86
N SER A 174 20.87 -17.42 -8.93
CA SER A 174 21.05 -18.88 -8.83
C SER A 174 20.50 -19.65 -10.05
N SER A 175 19.66 -19.02 -10.88
CA SER A 175 19.13 -19.64 -12.10
C SER A 175 20.09 -19.55 -13.29
N PHE A 176 21.19 -18.78 -13.22
CA PHE A 176 22.16 -18.67 -14.31
C PHE A 176 23.15 -19.84 -14.32
N THR A 177 22.62 -21.06 -14.36
CA THR A 177 23.37 -22.32 -14.42
C THR A 177 22.72 -23.27 -15.42
N GLU A 178 23.49 -24.20 -15.98
CA GLU A 178 22.95 -25.24 -16.87
C GLU A 178 22.02 -26.20 -16.12
N VAL A 179 22.39 -26.54 -14.88
CA VAL A 179 21.59 -27.37 -13.98
C VAL A 179 21.18 -26.51 -12.80
N LEU A 180 19.87 -26.39 -12.58
CA LEU A 180 19.33 -25.59 -11.48
C LEU A 180 19.80 -26.15 -10.12
N PRO A 181 20.25 -25.32 -9.17
CA PRO A 181 20.84 -25.77 -7.90
C PRO A 181 19.90 -26.64 -7.04
N TRP A 182 18.59 -26.42 -7.15
CA TRP A 182 17.56 -27.15 -6.41
C TRP A 182 17.02 -28.38 -7.15
N LYS A 183 17.68 -28.82 -8.23
CA LYS A 183 17.23 -29.98 -9.02
C LYS A 183 17.59 -31.31 -8.36
N HIS A 184 18.79 -31.42 -7.80
CA HIS A 184 19.36 -32.68 -7.33
C HIS A 184 19.81 -32.61 -5.87
N CYS A 185 19.85 -33.78 -5.22
CA CYS A 185 20.55 -33.95 -3.95
C CYS A 185 22.08 -34.02 -4.16
N GLY A 186 22.87 -33.88 -3.10
CA GLY A 186 24.34 -33.98 -3.15
C GLY A 186 25.10 -32.64 -3.17
N ASN A 187 24.39 -31.53 -2.93
CA ASN A 187 25.04 -30.24 -2.68
C ASN A 187 25.51 -30.13 -1.23
N HIS A 188 26.39 -29.17 -0.95
CA HIS A 188 26.96 -28.97 0.39
C HIS A 188 25.93 -28.56 1.47
N TRP A 189 24.74 -28.12 1.08
CA TRP A 189 23.63 -27.79 1.99
C TRP A 189 22.64 -28.95 2.20
N ASN A 190 22.81 -30.05 1.45
CA ASN A 190 21.90 -31.17 1.55
C ASN A 190 22.24 -32.07 2.74
N THR A 191 21.21 -32.66 3.35
CA THR A 191 21.38 -33.64 4.43
C THR A 191 21.20 -35.07 3.91
N GLU A 192 21.47 -36.06 4.76
CA GLU A 192 21.20 -37.48 4.45
C GLU A 192 19.71 -37.77 4.23
N ASN A 193 18.81 -36.90 4.70
CA ASN A 193 17.37 -37.00 4.49
C ASN A 193 16.91 -36.43 3.14
N CYS A 194 17.82 -35.84 2.36
CA CYS A 194 17.52 -35.39 1.00
C CYS A 194 17.15 -36.58 0.15
N TRP A 195 15.94 -36.56 -0.39
CA TRP A 195 15.45 -37.62 -1.25
C TRP A 195 15.06 -37.04 -2.61
N GLU A 196 15.63 -37.64 -3.65
CA GLU A 196 15.19 -37.52 -5.02
C GLU A 196 14.87 -38.91 -5.56
N PHE A 197 13.91 -38.98 -6.49
CA PHE A 197 13.58 -40.25 -7.12
C PHE A 197 14.77 -40.75 -7.94
N ASN A 198 15.23 -41.97 -7.63
CA ASN A 198 16.26 -42.69 -8.40
C ASN A 198 15.84 -44.15 -8.54
N GLU A 199 16.25 -44.83 -9.61
CA GLU A 199 15.91 -46.24 -9.88
C GLU A 199 16.31 -47.18 -8.72
N THR A 200 17.35 -46.79 -7.97
CA THR A 200 17.84 -47.52 -6.79
C THR A 200 17.13 -47.19 -5.48
N SER A 201 16.40 -46.07 -5.40
CA SER A 201 15.63 -45.65 -4.22
C SER A 201 14.26 -45.12 -4.67
N PRO A 202 13.34 -46.02 -5.07
CA PRO A 202 12.07 -45.63 -5.68
C PRO A 202 11.06 -45.09 -4.66
N MET A 203 11.26 -45.33 -3.36
CA MET A 203 10.34 -44.93 -2.30
C MET A 203 11.01 -43.99 -1.29
N PRO A 204 10.32 -42.91 -0.88
CA PRO A 204 10.83 -42.02 0.16
C PRO A 204 10.86 -42.75 1.51
N HIS A 205 11.94 -42.56 2.27
CA HIS A 205 12.02 -42.96 3.67
C HIS A 205 11.21 -42.03 4.58
N ASN A 206 10.89 -42.50 5.79
CA ASN A 206 10.15 -41.70 6.76
C ASN A 206 10.99 -40.48 7.18
N GLY A 207 10.48 -39.27 6.91
CA GLY A 207 11.24 -38.01 7.12
C GLY A 207 12.03 -37.50 5.91
N SER A 208 11.84 -38.10 4.73
CA SER A 208 12.48 -37.62 3.48
C SER A 208 12.05 -36.20 3.11
N VAL A 209 13.00 -35.39 2.65
CA VAL A 209 12.79 -34.00 2.23
C VAL A 209 13.26 -33.82 0.78
N THR A 210 12.53 -33.07 -0.02
CA THR A 210 12.89 -32.84 -1.43
C THR A 210 14.07 -31.85 -1.54
N PRO A 211 14.91 -31.93 -2.60
CA PRO A 211 16.08 -31.05 -2.75
C PRO A 211 15.72 -29.56 -2.76
N ILE A 212 14.52 -29.20 -3.23
CA ILE A 212 14.02 -27.82 -3.22
C ILE A 212 13.71 -27.29 -1.82
N VAL A 213 13.21 -28.14 -0.92
CA VAL A 213 12.92 -27.74 0.46
C VAL A 213 14.22 -27.51 1.21
N GLU A 214 15.21 -28.41 1.06
CA GLU A 214 16.52 -28.20 1.67
C GLU A 214 17.28 -27.02 1.04
N PHE A 215 17.12 -26.76 -0.26
CA PHE A 215 17.67 -25.55 -0.88
C PHE A 215 17.08 -24.29 -0.22
N TRP A 216 15.77 -24.22 -0.02
CA TRP A 216 15.13 -23.09 0.64
C TRP A 216 15.52 -22.97 2.13
N GLU A 217 15.38 -24.04 2.89
CA GLU A 217 15.56 -24.02 4.34
C GLU A 217 17.03 -23.94 4.74
N ASN A 218 17.92 -24.73 4.13
CA ASN A 218 19.32 -24.81 4.54
C ASN A 218 20.22 -23.82 3.79
N HIS A 219 19.98 -23.62 2.49
CA HIS A 219 20.85 -22.77 1.66
C HIS A 219 20.36 -21.33 1.56
N VAL A 220 19.11 -21.08 1.17
CA VAL A 220 18.61 -19.70 1.03
C VAL A 220 18.49 -19.05 2.40
N LEU A 221 17.66 -19.62 3.27
CA LEU A 221 17.40 -19.08 4.60
C LEU A 221 18.48 -19.44 5.62
N GLY A 222 18.96 -20.68 5.60
CA GLY A 222 19.73 -21.26 6.70
C GLY A 222 18.93 -21.24 8.00
N ILE A 223 17.64 -21.63 7.92
CA ILE A 223 16.61 -21.40 8.94
C ILE A 223 17.01 -21.99 10.30
N SER A 224 16.81 -21.20 11.36
CA SER A 224 17.08 -21.64 12.73
C SER A 224 15.92 -22.44 13.34
N SER A 225 16.07 -22.90 14.57
CA SER A 225 15.04 -23.68 15.29
C SER A 225 13.80 -22.86 15.68
N GLY A 226 13.89 -21.53 15.68
CA GLY A 226 12.80 -20.66 16.11
C GLY A 226 13.22 -19.22 16.35
N LEU A 227 12.24 -18.38 16.71
CA LEU A 227 12.45 -16.96 17.02
C LEU A 227 13.41 -16.71 18.21
N HIS A 228 13.59 -17.69 19.11
CA HIS A 228 14.51 -17.59 20.25
C HIS A 228 15.99 -17.74 19.85
N ASP A 229 16.25 -18.35 18.69
CA ASP A 229 17.59 -18.50 18.13
C ASP A 229 17.63 -17.77 16.79
N MET A 230 18.07 -16.51 16.81
CA MET A 230 18.14 -15.71 15.58
C MET A 230 19.28 -16.13 14.64
N GLY A 231 20.23 -16.94 15.16
CA GLY A 231 21.43 -17.35 14.47
C GLY A 231 22.29 -16.20 13.94
N ASN A 232 23.10 -16.49 12.93
CA ASN A 232 23.97 -15.52 12.26
C ASN A 232 23.25 -14.79 11.12
N MET A 233 23.81 -13.65 10.71
CA MET A 233 23.32 -12.92 9.53
C MET A 233 23.75 -13.65 8.24
N ARG A 234 22.80 -13.91 7.33
CA ARG A 234 23.10 -14.46 6.00
C ARG A 234 23.65 -13.33 5.13
N LEU A 235 24.98 -13.20 5.07
CA LEU A 235 25.65 -12.10 4.36
C LEU A 235 25.27 -12.02 2.87
N GLU A 236 25.06 -13.17 2.23
CA GLU A 236 24.57 -13.22 0.84
C GLU A 236 23.20 -12.57 0.71
N LEU A 237 22.23 -12.91 1.57
CA LEU A 237 20.91 -12.28 1.58
C LEU A 237 20.98 -10.79 1.91
N ALA A 238 21.88 -10.38 2.81
CA ALA A 238 22.11 -8.96 3.11
C ALA A 238 22.60 -8.19 1.87
N LEU A 239 23.47 -8.79 1.05
CA LEU A 239 23.91 -8.21 -0.22
C LEU A 239 22.75 -8.09 -1.22
N TYR A 240 21.91 -9.12 -1.35
CA TYR A 240 20.72 -9.06 -2.20
C TYR A 240 19.69 -8.02 -1.72
N LEU A 241 19.53 -7.85 -0.41
CA LEU A 241 18.69 -6.81 0.17
C LEU A 241 19.25 -5.41 -0.14
N PHE A 242 20.56 -5.23 -0.04
CA PHE A 242 21.23 -3.99 -0.44
C PHE A 242 20.99 -3.69 -1.93
N LEU A 243 21.21 -4.68 -2.81
CA LEU A 243 20.99 -4.54 -4.24
C LEU A 243 19.52 -4.19 -4.57
N SER A 244 18.57 -4.82 -3.87
CA SER A 244 17.14 -4.53 -4.02
C SER A 244 16.83 -3.06 -3.71
N TRP A 245 17.33 -2.55 -2.58
CA TRP A 245 17.15 -1.15 -2.19
C TRP A 245 17.86 -0.17 -3.12
N PHE A 246 19.03 -0.56 -3.64
CA PHE A 246 19.75 0.22 -4.64
C PHE A 246 18.96 0.38 -5.94
N ILE A 247 18.31 -0.70 -6.42
CA ILE A 247 17.43 -0.63 -7.59
C ILE A 247 16.25 0.32 -7.33
N VAL A 248 15.60 0.19 -6.16
CA VAL A 248 14.50 1.09 -5.79
C VAL A 248 14.97 2.54 -5.79
N TYR A 249 16.10 2.84 -5.14
CA TYR A 249 16.69 4.19 -5.09
C TYR A 249 16.85 4.81 -6.48
N ILE A 250 17.45 4.10 -7.44
CA ILE A 250 17.67 4.59 -8.80
C ILE A 250 16.34 4.94 -9.49
N VAL A 251 15.26 4.23 -9.20
CA VAL A 251 13.96 4.51 -9.82
C VAL A 251 13.26 5.69 -9.16
N ILE A 252 13.33 5.84 -7.83
CA ILE A 252 12.53 6.85 -7.11
C ILE A 252 13.27 8.17 -6.80
N TRP A 253 14.61 8.24 -6.89
CA TRP A 253 15.41 9.42 -6.52
C TRP A 253 15.03 10.74 -7.22
N ARG A 254 14.47 10.67 -8.43
CA ARG A 254 13.97 11.83 -9.21
C ARG A 254 12.45 12.01 -9.10
N GLY A 255 11.79 11.06 -8.44
CA GLY A 255 10.35 10.97 -8.27
C GLY A 255 9.67 10.08 -9.29
N LEU A 256 8.64 9.38 -8.83
CA LEU A 256 7.95 8.37 -9.64
C LEU A 256 7.34 8.94 -10.93
N HIS A 257 6.84 10.17 -10.89
CA HIS A 257 6.28 10.85 -12.08
C HIS A 257 7.31 11.06 -13.21
N GLN A 258 8.61 11.04 -12.91
CA GLN A 258 9.69 11.15 -13.91
C GLN A 258 10.16 9.79 -14.42
N SER A 259 9.83 8.71 -13.72
CA SER A 259 10.24 7.34 -14.04
C SER A 259 9.20 6.56 -14.85
N GLY A 260 8.21 7.26 -15.43
CA GLY A 260 7.09 6.65 -16.17
C GLY A 260 7.54 5.62 -17.21
N LYS A 261 8.56 5.91 -18.02
CA LYS A 261 9.04 4.96 -19.05
C LYS A 261 9.49 3.61 -18.48
N ILE A 262 10.16 3.61 -17.32
CA ILE A 262 10.61 2.38 -16.64
C ILE A 262 9.37 1.60 -16.19
N VAL A 263 8.43 2.29 -15.55
CA VAL A 263 7.17 1.72 -15.06
C VAL A 263 6.38 1.03 -16.16
N TRP A 264 6.33 1.59 -17.38
CA TRP A 264 5.63 0.95 -18.50
C TRP A 264 6.24 -0.39 -18.89
N VAL A 265 7.58 -0.44 -19.05
CA VAL A 265 8.28 -1.67 -19.43
C VAL A 265 8.10 -2.73 -18.34
N THR A 266 8.31 -2.36 -17.09
CA THR A 266 8.23 -3.29 -15.96
C THR A 266 6.79 -3.70 -15.65
N ALA A 267 5.77 -2.90 -16.01
CA ALA A 267 4.35 -3.28 -15.87
C ALA A 267 3.91 -4.31 -16.91
N ILE A 268 4.40 -4.20 -18.15
CA ILE A 268 3.97 -5.05 -19.27
C ILE A 268 4.64 -6.42 -19.21
N PHE A 269 5.91 -6.48 -18.82
CA PHE A 269 6.70 -7.71 -18.83
C PHE A 269 6.03 -8.89 -18.07
N PRO A 270 5.47 -8.71 -16.85
CA PRO A 270 4.76 -9.78 -16.17
C PRO A 270 3.58 -10.35 -16.95
N TYR A 271 2.86 -9.55 -17.73
CA TYR A 271 1.74 -10.04 -18.55
C TYR A 271 2.22 -10.92 -19.70
N ILE A 272 3.36 -10.58 -20.31
CA ILE A 272 3.98 -11.41 -21.34
C ILE A 272 4.35 -12.78 -20.74
N CYS A 273 5.02 -12.78 -19.57
CA CYS A 273 5.38 -14.01 -18.88
C CYS A 273 4.16 -14.83 -18.45
N LEU A 274 3.14 -14.21 -17.85
CA LEU A 274 1.91 -14.89 -17.47
C LEU A 274 1.20 -15.52 -18.67
N PHE A 275 1.18 -14.85 -19.82
CA PHE A 275 0.59 -15.41 -21.03
C PHE A 275 1.37 -16.63 -21.55
N VAL A 276 2.70 -16.54 -21.59
CA VAL A 276 3.56 -17.66 -22.01
C VAL A 276 3.43 -18.85 -21.06
N LEU A 277 3.41 -18.59 -19.74
CA LEU A 277 3.19 -19.61 -18.72
C LEU A 277 1.77 -20.18 -18.74
N LEU A 278 0.76 -19.40 -19.12
CA LEU A 278 -0.60 -19.89 -19.29
C LEU A 278 -0.65 -20.91 -20.42
N VAL A 279 -0.14 -20.55 -21.61
CA VAL A 279 -0.10 -21.45 -22.76
C VAL A 279 0.65 -22.73 -22.40
N ARG A 280 1.82 -22.62 -21.74
CA ARG A 280 2.56 -23.80 -21.31
C ARG A 280 1.78 -24.62 -20.27
N GLY A 281 1.26 -23.98 -19.23
CA GLY A 281 0.58 -24.62 -18.11
C GLY A 281 -0.64 -25.44 -18.53
N VAL A 282 -1.50 -24.87 -19.39
CA VAL A 282 -2.70 -25.58 -19.87
C VAL A 282 -2.40 -26.72 -20.86
N THR A 283 -1.21 -26.73 -21.48
CA THR A 283 -0.79 -27.83 -22.36
C THR A 283 -0.19 -29.02 -21.61
N LEU A 284 0.04 -28.89 -20.30
CA LEU A 284 0.57 -29.99 -19.49
C LEU A 284 -0.52 -31.04 -19.19
N HIS A 285 -0.12 -32.31 -19.14
CA HIS A 285 -1.00 -33.41 -18.73
C HIS A 285 -1.43 -33.24 -17.26
N GLY A 286 -2.68 -33.52 -16.91
CA GLY A 286 -3.20 -33.32 -15.55
C GLY A 286 -3.48 -31.85 -15.16
N SER A 287 -3.21 -30.89 -16.05
CA SER A 287 -3.52 -29.47 -15.79
C SER A 287 -5.01 -29.21 -15.53
N ILE A 288 -5.88 -29.99 -16.17
CA ILE A 288 -7.34 -29.92 -16.00
C ILE A 288 -7.74 -30.18 -14.54
N ASP A 289 -7.10 -31.13 -13.85
CA ASP A 289 -7.44 -31.46 -12.47
C ASP A 289 -7.17 -30.28 -11.53
N GLY A 290 -6.05 -29.59 -11.74
CA GLY A 290 -5.72 -28.37 -11.01
C GLY A 290 -6.67 -27.21 -11.32
N LEU A 291 -7.05 -27.05 -12.58
CA LEU A 291 -8.03 -26.02 -12.99
C LEU A 291 -9.42 -26.30 -12.43
N LEU A 292 -9.88 -27.55 -12.46
CA LEU A 292 -11.13 -27.97 -11.84
C LEU A 292 -11.08 -27.72 -10.33
N PHE A 293 -9.97 -28.05 -9.69
CA PHE A 293 -9.78 -27.78 -8.26
C PHE A 293 -9.84 -26.29 -7.92
N TYR A 294 -9.36 -25.42 -8.81
CA TYR A 294 -9.43 -23.97 -8.65
C TYR A 294 -10.86 -23.42 -8.73
N VAL A 295 -11.67 -23.91 -9.68
CA VAL A 295 -13.00 -23.35 -9.97
C VAL A 295 -14.15 -24.07 -9.26
N THR A 296 -13.94 -25.29 -8.77
CA THR A 296 -14.98 -26.07 -8.08
C THR A 296 -15.33 -25.40 -6.75
N PRO A 297 -16.60 -25.01 -6.52
CA PRO A 297 -16.99 -24.30 -5.30
C PRO A 297 -17.32 -25.27 -4.16
N ASP A 298 -16.71 -25.04 -2.99
CA ASP A 298 -17.18 -25.62 -1.73
C ASP A 298 -18.10 -24.61 -1.00
N TRP A 299 -19.41 -24.81 -1.15
CA TRP A 299 -20.42 -23.91 -0.59
C TRP A 299 -20.41 -23.85 0.94
N SER A 300 -19.91 -24.89 1.62
CA SER A 300 -19.86 -24.93 3.08
C SER A 300 -18.93 -23.85 3.66
N GLN A 301 -17.90 -23.49 2.90
CA GLN A 301 -16.91 -22.48 3.31
C GLN A 301 -17.49 -21.06 3.37
N LEU A 302 -18.57 -20.75 2.66
CA LEU A 302 -19.21 -19.42 2.73
C LEU A 302 -19.79 -19.10 4.11
N LEU A 303 -20.11 -20.12 4.89
CA LEU A 303 -20.57 -19.99 6.28
C LEU A 303 -19.43 -19.67 7.25
N ASN A 304 -18.18 -19.89 6.84
CA ASN A 304 -17.01 -19.65 7.66
C ASN A 304 -16.60 -18.16 7.60
N PRO A 305 -16.65 -17.43 8.73
CA PRO A 305 -16.28 -16.01 8.74
C PRO A 305 -14.83 -15.74 8.31
N LYS A 306 -13.92 -16.70 8.48
CA LYS A 306 -12.51 -16.58 8.06
C LYS A 306 -12.38 -16.33 6.55
N VAL A 307 -13.28 -16.91 5.76
CA VAL A 307 -13.33 -16.74 4.29
C VAL A 307 -13.60 -15.27 3.93
N TRP A 308 -14.53 -14.63 4.64
CA TRP A 308 -14.86 -13.22 4.44
C TRP A 308 -13.75 -12.28 4.92
N ILE A 309 -13.09 -12.61 6.04
CA ILE A 309 -11.92 -11.86 6.54
C ILE A 309 -10.79 -11.92 5.50
N ALA A 310 -10.50 -13.12 4.97
CA ALA A 310 -9.47 -13.32 3.96
C ALA A 310 -9.80 -12.54 2.67
N ALA A 311 -11.05 -12.61 2.20
CA ALA A 311 -11.51 -11.87 1.02
C ALA A 311 -11.40 -10.35 1.20
N GLY A 312 -11.92 -9.82 2.30
CA GLY A 312 -11.89 -8.38 2.60
C GLY A 312 -10.46 -7.85 2.76
N THR A 313 -9.61 -8.58 3.49
CA THR A 313 -8.21 -8.20 3.67
C THR A 313 -7.44 -8.27 2.36
N GLN A 314 -7.68 -9.29 1.54
CA GLN A 314 -7.03 -9.44 0.24
C GLN A 314 -7.37 -8.26 -0.70
N VAL A 315 -8.64 -7.81 -0.75
CA VAL A 315 -9.02 -6.69 -1.62
C VAL A 315 -8.43 -5.36 -1.13
N PHE A 316 -8.36 -5.09 0.17
CA PHE A 316 -7.72 -3.86 0.64
C PHE A 316 -6.21 -3.87 0.41
N TYR A 317 -5.56 -5.00 0.69
CA TYR A 317 -4.13 -5.16 0.52
C TYR A 317 -3.70 -5.07 -0.95
N THR A 318 -4.37 -5.75 -1.87
CA THR A 318 -4.00 -5.73 -3.31
C THR A 318 -4.14 -4.35 -3.95
N PHE A 319 -5.09 -3.52 -3.49
CA PHE A 319 -5.24 -2.16 -4.01
C PHE A 319 -4.41 -1.13 -3.23
N GLY A 320 -3.79 -1.53 -2.11
CA GLY A 320 -3.02 -0.61 -1.29
C GLY A 320 -3.84 0.51 -0.65
N ILE A 321 -5.10 0.22 -0.32
CA ILE A 321 -6.04 1.17 0.28
C ILE A 321 -5.68 1.37 1.76
N GLY A 322 -5.75 2.59 2.28
CA GLY A 322 -5.42 2.92 3.67
C GLY A 322 -3.93 3.19 3.91
N VAL A 323 -3.12 3.01 2.88
CA VAL A 323 -1.65 3.04 2.94
C VAL A 323 -1.11 4.40 2.43
N GLY A 324 -1.98 5.30 1.94
CA GLY A 324 -1.59 6.65 1.49
C GLY A 324 -0.83 6.69 0.15
N SER A 325 -0.55 5.53 -0.42
CA SER A 325 0.14 5.35 -1.71
C SER A 325 -0.75 5.76 -2.88
N VAL A 326 -2.01 5.30 -2.90
CA VAL A 326 -2.99 5.67 -3.95
C VAL A 326 -3.29 7.18 -3.92
N VAL A 327 -3.43 7.76 -2.73
CA VAL A 327 -3.55 9.22 -2.55
C VAL A 327 -2.37 9.95 -3.19
N THR A 328 -1.14 9.46 -2.95
CA THR A 328 0.07 10.06 -3.51
C THR A 328 0.08 9.97 -5.04
N LEU A 329 -0.29 8.83 -5.64
CA LEU A 329 -0.40 8.70 -7.10
C LEU A 329 -1.43 9.67 -7.70
N GLY A 330 -2.61 9.77 -7.06
CA GLY A 330 -3.67 10.69 -7.47
C GLY A 330 -3.22 12.15 -7.39
N SER A 331 -2.36 12.49 -6.42
CA SER A 331 -1.88 13.87 -6.23
C SER A 331 -0.97 14.41 -7.33
N TYR A 332 -0.43 13.53 -8.18
CA TYR A 332 0.34 13.91 -9.37
C TYR A 332 -0.54 14.10 -10.61
N ASN A 333 -1.85 13.82 -10.54
CA ASN A 333 -2.77 14.01 -11.64
C ASN A 333 -3.02 15.49 -11.94
N LYS A 334 -3.42 15.78 -13.17
CA LYS A 334 -3.98 17.10 -13.52
C LYS A 334 -5.38 17.20 -12.91
N PHE A 335 -5.77 18.41 -12.48
CA PHE A 335 -7.05 18.63 -11.76
C PHE A 335 -8.29 18.10 -12.50
N HIS A 336 -8.36 18.31 -13.81
CA HIS A 336 -9.45 17.80 -14.67
C HIS A 336 -9.14 16.46 -15.37
N GLN A 337 -8.17 15.70 -14.87
CA GLN A 337 -7.95 14.34 -15.38
C GLN A 337 -9.13 13.45 -15.01
N ASN A 338 -9.59 12.63 -15.96
CA ASN A 338 -10.72 11.72 -15.76
C ASN A 338 -10.30 10.48 -14.97
N PHE A 339 -10.05 10.68 -13.68
CA PHE A 339 -9.64 9.61 -12.79
C PHE A 339 -10.73 8.54 -12.61
N PHE A 340 -12.00 8.84 -12.91
CA PHE A 340 -13.05 7.81 -12.90
C PHE A 340 -12.80 6.70 -13.92
N ARG A 341 -12.49 7.08 -15.17
CA ARG A 341 -12.15 6.10 -16.21
C ARG A 341 -10.88 5.35 -15.83
N ASP A 342 -9.87 6.09 -15.40
CA ASP A 342 -8.55 5.55 -15.08
C ASP A 342 -8.65 4.55 -13.91
N SER A 343 -9.34 4.89 -12.82
CA SER A 343 -9.59 3.99 -11.69
C SER A 343 -10.42 2.77 -12.08
N ALA A 344 -11.43 2.90 -12.96
CA ALA A 344 -12.23 1.76 -13.42
C ALA A 344 -11.38 0.72 -14.18
N ILE A 345 -10.43 1.18 -15.00
CA ILE A 345 -9.47 0.32 -15.71
C ILE A 345 -8.61 -0.44 -14.69
N VAL A 346 -7.99 0.26 -13.73
CA VAL A 346 -7.14 -0.35 -12.70
C VAL A 346 -7.92 -1.36 -11.87
N CYS A 347 -9.12 -0.99 -11.41
CA CYS A 347 -10.00 -1.84 -10.61
C CYS A 347 -10.50 -3.08 -11.35
N SER A 348 -10.45 -3.10 -12.68
CA SER A 348 -10.80 -4.26 -13.50
C SER A 348 -9.57 -5.13 -13.80
N ILE A 349 -8.43 -4.52 -14.15
CA ILE A 349 -7.20 -5.24 -14.49
C ILE A 349 -6.66 -6.01 -13.29
N ASN A 350 -6.70 -5.42 -12.09
CA ASN A 350 -6.13 -6.06 -10.90
C ASN A 350 -6.76 -7.44 -10.57
N PRO A 351 -8.09 -7.57 -10.38
CA PRO A 351 -8.70 -8.88 -10.12
C PRO A 351 -8.57 -9.83 -11.32
N LEU A 352 -8.63 -9.35 -12.57
CA LEU A 352 -8.41 -10.17 -13.76
C LEU A 352 -6.99 -10.75 -13.80
N THR A 353 -6.00 -9.98 -13.36
CA THR A 353 -4.61 -10.45 -13.27
C THR A 353 -4.47 -11.53 -12.20
N SER A 354 -5.15 -11.39 -11.05
CA SER A 354 -5.19 -12.41 -10.01
C SER A 354 -5.83 -13.72 -10.50
N LEU A 355 -6.95 -13.62 -11.24
CA LEU A 355 -7.59 -14.79 -11.85
C LEU A 355 -6.67 -15.47 -12.87
N LEU A 356 -6.05 -14.68 -13.76
CA LEU A 356 -5.09 -15.17 -14.75
C LEU A 356 -3.92 -15.90 -14.08
N ALA A 357 -3.31 -15.27 -13.07
CA ALA A 357 -2.21 -15.88 -12.33
C ALA A 357 -2.66 -17.14 -11.57
N GLY A 358 -3.87 -17.15 -11.02
CA GLY A 358 -4.50 -18.34 -10.48
C GLY A 358 -4.59 -19.48 -11.50
N THR A 359 -5.13 -19.21 -12.68
CA THR A 359 -5.20 -20.19 -13.77
C THR A 359 -3.82 -20.76 -14.12
N VAL A 360 -2.80 -19.90 -14.23
CA VAL A 360 -1.41 -20.32 -14.48
C VAL A 360 -0.93 -21.26 -13.37
N ILE A 361 -1.00 -20.83 -12.11
CA ILE A 361 -0.48 -21.60 -10.97
C ILE A 361 -1.20 -22.94 -10.81
N PHE A 362 -2.53 -22.95 -10.89
CA PHE A 362 -3.31 -24.18 -10.73
C PHE A 362 -3.15 -25.15 -11.90
N SER A 363 -2.94 -24.67 -13.13
CA SER A 363 -2.62 -25.56 -14.27
C SER A 363 -1.30 -26.32 -14.06
N VAL A 364 -0.30 -25.64 -13.49
CA VAL A 364 1.03 -26.20 -13.18
C VAL A 364 0.95 -27.15 -11.98
N LEU A 365 0.20 -26.77 -10.94
CA LEU A 365 -0.07 -27.63 -9.78
C LEU A 365 -0.81 -28.92 -10.14
N GLY A 366 -1.80 -28.85 -11.04
CA GLY A 366 -2.52 -30.03 -11.53
C GLY A 366 -1.59 -31.03 -12.20
N HIS A 367 -0.68 -30.53 -13.05
CA HIS A 367 0.35 -31.38 -13.64
C HIS A 367 1.27 -32.02 -12.60
N MET A 368 1.67 -31.27 -11.57
CA MET A 368 2.49 -31.81 -10.49
C MET A 368 1.77 -32.91 -9.70
N ALA A 369 0.49 -32.71 -9.39
CA ALA A 369 -0.34 -33.69 -8.72
C ALA A 369 -0.45 -34.99 -9.53
N PHE A 370 -0.64 -34.85 -10.86
CA PHE A 370 -0.65 -35.97 -11.79
C PHE A 370 0.67 -36.74 -11.85
N VAL A 371 1.81 -36.04 -11.93
CA VAL A 371 3.15 -36.68 -11.96
C VAL A 371 3.50 -37.32 -10.62
N ALA A 372 3.08 -36.71 -9.51
CA ALA A 372 3.36 -37.19 -8.16
C ALA A 372 2.39 -38.28 -7.67
N ASP A 373 1.37 -38.62 -8.48
CA ASP A 373 0.25 -39.50 -8.11
C ASP A 373 -0.39 -39.10 -6.77
N LYS A 374 -0.65 -37.79 -6.60
CA LYS A 374 -1.20 -37.19 -5.38
C LYS A 374 -2.38 -36.29 -5.70
N SER A 375 -3.16 -35.95 -4.67
CA SER A 375 -4.19 -34.94 -4.82
C SER A 375 -3.56 -33.55 -4.99
N VAL A 376 -4.25 -32.66 -5.71
CA VAL A 376 -3.80 -31.26 -5.87
C VAL A 376 -3.64 -30.57 -4.51
N GLY A 377 -4.46 -30.92 -3.52
CA GLY A 377 -4.37 -30.35 -2.17
C GLY A 377 -3.06 -30.66 -1.44
N ASP A 378 -2.42 -31.80 -1.73
CA ASP A 378 -1.20 -32.23 -1.01
C ASP A 378 0.08 -31.55 -1.54
N VAL A 379 0.02 -31.01 -2.76
CA VAL A 379 1.15 -30.33 -3.41
C VAL A 379 1.12 -28.81 -3.22
N VAL A 380 0.02 -28.26 -2.70
CA VAL A 380 -0.10 -26.81 -2.45
C VAL A 380 0.57 -26.42 -1.13
N LYS A 381 1.52 -25.48 -1.20
CA LYS A 381 2.15 -24.85 -0.03
C LYS A 381 1.66 -23.41 0.15
N SER A 382 1.60 -22.96 1.39
CA SER A 382 1.10 -21.62 1.76
C SER A 382 2.17 -20.52 1.59
N GLY A 383 1.72 -19.30 1.26
CA GLY A 383 2.55 -18.10 1.31
C GLY A 383 3.73 -18.09 0.32
N PRO A 384 4.90 -17.53 0.69
CA PRO A 384 6.11 -17.52 -0.15
C PRO A 384 6.52 -18.91 -0.65
N GLY A 385 6.19 -19.98 0.09
CA GLY A 385 6.47 -21.36 -0.32
C GLY A 385 5.88 -21.74 -1.68
N LEU A 386 4.76 -21.14 -2.10
CA LEU A 386 4.21 -21.40 -3.44
C LEU A 386 5.16 -20.94 -4.56
N ALA A 387 5.86 -19.82 -4.36
CA ALA A 387 6.74 -19.24 -5.37
C ALA A 387 8.20 -19.72 -5.25
N PHE A 388 8.67 -20.04 -4.05
CA PHE A 388 10.07 -20.44 -3.82
C PHE A 388 10.28 -21.95 -3.64
N LEU A 389 9.21 -22.72 -3.40
CA LEU A 389 9.28 -24.19 -3.34
C LEU A 389 8.55 -24.82 -4.52
N VAL A 390 7.24 -24.59 -4.60
CA VAL A 390 6.37 -25.33 -5.54
C VAL A 390 6.73 -24.99 -6.99
N TYR A 391 6.80 -23.71 -7.34
CA TYR A 391 7.08 -23.34 -8.74
C TYR A 391 8.47 -23.79 -9.23
N PRO A 392 9.57 -23.55 -8.49
CA PRO A 392 10.89 -24.00 -8.92
C PRO A 392 11.00 -25.52 -9.02
N GLU A 393 10.28 -26.26 -8.17
CA GLU A 393 10.16 -27.72 -8.27
C GLU A 393 9.52 -28.17 -9.58
N VAL A 394 8.49 -27.44 -10.06
CA VAL A 394 7.86 -27.81 -11.33
C VAL A 394 8.73 -27.44 -12.53
N VAL A 395 9.41 -26.30 -12.45
CA VAL A 395 10.33 -25.87 -13.51
C VAL A 395 11.46 -26.87 -13.75
N THR A 396 11.98 -27.54 -12.72
CA THR A 396 13.06 -28.52 -12.89
C THR A 396 12.65 -29.75 -13.70
N ARG A 397 11.35 -30.05 -13.77
CA ARG A 397 10.77 -31.15 -14.55
C ARG A 397 10.50 -30.77 -16.01
N MET A 398 10.56 -29.48 -16.36
CA MET A 398 10.32 -29.03 -17.73
C MET A 398 11.61 -29.04 -18.58
N PRO A 399 11.50 -29.29 -19.89
CA PRO A 399 12.63 -29.08 -20.80
C PRO A 399 13.03 -27.61 -20.82
N ALA A 400 14.34 -27.34 -20.94
CA ALA A 400 14.91 -26.00 -20.83
C ALA A 400 14.56 -25.28 -19.51
N SER A 401 14.59 -26.01 -18.39
CA SER A 401 14.24 -25.54 -17.04
C SER A 401 14.89 -24.19 -16.66
N THR A 402 16.14 -23.98 -17.04
CA THR A 402 16.86 -22.70 -16.84
C THR A 402 16.13 -21.49 -17.41
N VAL A 403 15.60 -21.59 -18.65
CA VAL A 403 14.90 -20.49 -19.31
C VAL A 403 13.60 -20.16 -18.56
N TRP A 404 12.83 -21.17 -18.18
CA TRP A 404 11.60 -21.00 -17.42
C TRP A 404 11.85 -20.39 -16.04
N SER A 405 12.92 -20.82 -15.37
CA SER A 405 13.31 -20.27 -14.07
C SER A 405 13.67 -18.79 -14.16
N ILE A 406 14.51 -18.42 -15.14
CA ILE A 406 14.90 -17.02 -15.37
C ILE A 406 13.67 -16.17 -15.69
N LEU A 407 12.81 -16.60 -16.63
CA LEU A 407 11.59 -15.85 -16.99
C LEU A 407 10.67 -15.64 -15.78
N PHE A 408 10.51 -16.66 -14.95
CA PHE A 408 9.67 -16.57 -13.76
C PHE A 408 10.25 -15.64 -12.70
N PHE A 409 11.53 -15.76 -12.36
CA PHE A 409 12.13 -14.89 -11.34
C PHE A 409 12.32 -13.45 -11.83
N VAL A 410 12.54 -13.20 -13.13
CA VAL A 410 12.48 -11.83 -13.68
C VAL A 410 11.05 -11.27 -13.60
N MET A 411 10.02 -12.10 -13.86
CA MET A 411 8.62 -11.70 -13.70
C MET A 411 8.33 -11.32 -12.24
N LEU A 412 8.71 -12.18 -11.29
CA LEU A 412 8.54 -11.89 -9.86
C LEU A 412 9.33 -10.65 -9.44
N LEU A 413 10.53 -10.44 -9.99
CA LEU A 413 11.35 -9.26 -9.69
C LEU A 413 10.64 -7.98 -10.16
N CYS A 414 10.10 -8.00 -11.38
CA CYS A 414 9.31 -6.88 -11.91
C CYS A 414 8.09 -6.60 -11.04
N LEU A 415 7.30 -7.63 -10.69
CA LEU A 415 6.13 -7.48 -9.82
C LEU A 415 6.49 -6.95 -8.43
N GLY A 416 7.55 -7.49 -7.82
CA GLY A 416 7.99 -7.08 -6.50
C GLY A 416 8.47 -5.64 -6.47
N ILE A 417 9.37 -5.27 -7.38
CA ILE A 417 9.93 -3.92 -7.44
C ILE A 417 8.85 -2.88 -7.83
N ASN A 418 7.94 -3.22 -8.75
CA ASN A 418 6.85 -2.34 -9.16
C ASN A 418 5.95 -1.95 -7.98
N SER A 419 5.57 -2.92 -7.15
CA SER A 419 4.75 -2.67 -5.96
C SER A 419 5.48 -1.84 -4.90
N GLN A 420 6.82 -1.74 -4.95
CA GLN A 420 7.63 -0.99 -3.98
C GLN A 420 7.87 0.48 -4.36
N PHE A 421 7.77 0.82 -5.64
CA PHE A 421 7.99 2.19 -6.10
C PHE A 421 6.99 3.18 -5.47
N CYS A 422 5.71 2.84 -5.47
CA CYS A 422 4.65 3.74 -5.01
C CYS A 422 4.65 3.96 -3.49
N PRO A 423 4.77 2.93 -2.62
CA PRO A 423 4.88 3.12 -1.18
C PRO A 423 6.13 3.91 -0.78
N SER A 424 7.28 3.61 -1.41
CA SER A 424 8.51 4.37 -1.15
C SER A 424 8.38 5.84 -1.57
N GLU A 425 7.71 6.09 -2.71
CA GLU A 425 7.36 7.43 -3.14
C GLU A 425 6.40 8.12 -2.17
N ALA A 426 5.43 7.41 -1.58
CA ALA A 426 4.50 7.93 -0.59
C ALA A 426 5.21 8.40 0.69
N ILE A 427 6.25 7.69 1.14
CA ILE A 427 7.11 8.13 2.25
C ILE A 427 7.80 9.45 1.91
N VAL A 428 8.54 9.48 0.80
CA VAL A 428 9.30 10.66 0.38
C VAL A 428 8.37 11.86 0.16
N ALA A 429 7.24 11.65 -0.50
CA ALA A 429 6.27 12.68 -0.77
C ALA A 429 5.57 13.17 0.51
N GLY A 430 5.27 12.28 1.46
CA GLY A 430 4.71 12.64 2.76
C GLY A 430 5.65 13.52 3.60
N ILE A 431 6.95 13.22 3.61
CA ILE A 431 7.98 14.03 4.27
C ILE A 431 8.07 15.42 3.60
N ILE A 432 8.15 15.45 2.28
CA ILE A 432 8.24 16.69 1.50
C ILE A 432 7.00 17.57 1.70
N ASP A 433 5.81 16.98 1.79
CA ASP A 433 4.57 17.73 2.02
C ASP A 433 4.53 18.42 3.40
N GLN A 434 5.18 17.84 4.42
CA GLN A 434 5.31 18.44 5.75
C GLN A 434 6.40 19.49 5.81
N TRP A 435 7.52 19.28 5.11
CA TRP A 435 8.64 20.20 5.06
C TRP A 435 9.00 20.56 3.61
N PRO A 436 8.27 21.52 2.99
CA PRO A 436 8.45 21.88 1.58
C PRO A 436 9.87 22.37 1.21
N GLN A 437 10.60 22.92 2.18
CA GLN A 437 12.01 23.32 2.07
C GLN A 437 12.90 22.17 1.57
N LEU A 438 12.51 20.92 1.86
CA LEU A 438 13.28 19.73 1.56
C LEU A 438 13.14 19.24 0.10
N VAL A 439 12.25 19.83 -0.72
CA VAL A 439 12.07 19.43 -2.13
C VAL A 439 13.39 19.47 -2.91
N THR A 440 14.23 20.49 -2.67
CA THR A 440 15.54 20.65 -3.33
C THR A 440 16.52 19.54 -2.97
N ARG A 441 16.33 18.91 -1.80
CA ARG A 441 17.16 17.81 -1.26
C ARG A 441 16.51 16.45 -1.43
N ARG A 442 15.50 16.31 -2.30
CA ARG A 442 14.75 15.06 -2.53
C ARG A 442 15.67 13.84 -2.67
N LYS A 443 16.69 13.91 -3.53
CA LYS A 443 17.64 12.79 -3.76
C LYS A 443 18.31 12.31 -2.48
N LEU A 444 18.64 13.24 -1.58
CA LEU A 444 19.28 12.95 -0.30
C LEU A 444 18.29 12.35 0.70
N ILE A 445 17.05 12.86 0.74
CA ILE A 445 15.98 12.28 1.58
C ILE A 445 15.68 10.84 1.15
N THR A 446 15.55 10.62 -0.15
CA THR A 446 15.33 9.29 -0.72
C THR A 446 16.49 8.36 -0.39
N PHE A 447 17.73 8.84 -0.44
CA PHE A 447 18.92 8.08 -0.05
C PHE A 447 18.87 7.67 1.44
N PHE A 448 18.63 8.63 2.34
CA PHE A 448 18.52 8.31 3.77
C PHE A 448 17.35 7.38 4.08
N MET A 449 16.22 7.54 3.37
CA MET A 449 15.07 6.65 3.52
C MET A 449 15.40 5.21 3.13
N VAL A 450 16.05 4.98 1.97
CA VAL A 450 16.41 3.61 1.56
C VAL A 450 17.46 3.00 2.49
N VAL A 451 18.43 3.79 2.97
CA VAL A 451 19.45 3.32 3.92
C VAL A 451 18.80 2.95 5.26
N PHE A 452 17.90 3.79 5.77
CA PHE A 452 17.17 3.52 7.00
C PHE A 452 16.33 2.24 6.89
N GLN A 453 15.59 2.07 5.80
CA GLN A 453 14.78 0.89 5.55
C GLN A 453 15.62 -0.39 5.35
N PHE A 454 16.76 -0.28 4.67
CA PHE A 454 17.74 -1.36 4.54
C PHE A 454 18.24 -1.84 5.91
N LEU A 455 18.63 -0.91 6.79
CA LEU A 455 19.12 -1.23 8.14
C LEU A 455 18.03 -1.91 8.98
N LEU A 456 16.79 -1.44 8.91
CA LEU A 456 15.66 -2.09 9.59
C LEU A 456 15.32 -3.48 9.04
N GLY A 457 15.72 -3.79 7.80
CA GLY A 457 15.52 -5.10 7.18
C GLY A 457 16.56 -6.14 7.58
N LEU A 458 17.70 -5.74 8.15
CA LEU A 458 18.79 -6.64 8.53
C LEU A 458 18.39 -7.78 9.49
N PRO A 459 17.54 -7.56 10.52
CA PRO A 459 17.08 -8.63 11.39
C PRO A 459 16.29 -9.74 10.68
N MET A 460 15.68 -9.45 9.53
CA MET A 460 14.92 -10.43 8.74
C MET A 460 15.78 -11.21 7.73
N VAL A 461 17.06 -10.86 7.57
CA VAL A 461 18.03 -11.63 6.77
C VAL A 461 19.00 -12.46 7.63
N THR A 462 18.68 -12.66 8.91
CA THR A 462 19.35 -13.67 9.73
C THR A 462 18.71 -15.04 9.54
N GLN A 463 19.31 -16.08 10.11
CA GLN A 463 18.79 -17.45 10.09
C GLN A 463 17.39 -17.57 10.71
N GLY A 464 17.11 -16.83 11.79
CA GLY A 464 15.76 -16.71 12.37
C GLY A 464 14.85 -15.66 11.72
N GLY A 465 15.31 -14.98 10.65
CA GLY A 465 14.65 -13.83 10.06
C GLY A 465 13.27 -14.12 9.47
N MET A 466 13.02 -15.36 9.00
CA MET A 466 11.74 -15.80 8.46
C MET A 466 10.60 -15.68 9.50
N TYR A 467 10.89 -15.93 10.78
CA TYR A 467 9.90 -15.83 11.86
C TYR A 467 9.49 -14.37 12.11
N ILE A 468 10.46 -13.44 12.08
CA ILE A 468 10.17 -12.00 12.19
C ILE A 468 9.37 -11.53 10.98
N LEU A 469 9.76 -11.95 9.78
CA LEU A 469 9.07 -11.59 8.55
C LEU A 469 7.60 -12.01 8.58
N GLN A 470 7.33 -13.23 9.04
CA GLN A 470 5.96 -13.72 9.16
C GLN A 470 5.15 -12.96 10.22
N LEU A 471 5.75 -12.62 11.36
CA LEU A 471 5.09 -11.77 12.37
C LEU A 471 4.76 -10.38 11.81
N MET A 472 5.68 -9.77 11.07
CA MET A 472 5.48 -8.46 10.47
C MET A 472 4.37 -8.48 9.40
N ASP A 473 4.39 -9.47 8.50
CA ASP A 473 3.38 -9.61 7.45
C ASP A 473 1.96 -9.78 8.05
N ASN A 474 1.83 -10.57 9.12
CA ASN A 474 0.52 -10.92 9.69
C ASN A 474 -0.02 -9.90 10.70
N TYR A 475 0.81 -9.28 11.53
CA TYR A 475 0.35 -8.33 12.55
C TYR A 475 0.51 -6.87 12.13
N ALA A 476 1.65 -6.51 11.53
CA ALA A 476 1.99 -5.10 11.31
C ALA A 476 1.21 -4.49 10.13
N VAL A 477 1.01 -5.27 9.05
CA VAL A 477 0.54 -4.73 7.77
C VAL A 477 -0.78 -5.34 7.32
N THR A 478 -1.03 -6.62 7.59
CA THR A 478 -2.24 -7.33 7.17
C THR A 478 -3.31 -7.31 8.27
N GLY A 479 -4.58 -7.47 7.86
CA GLY A 479 -5.67 -7.81 8.76
C GLY A 479 -6.12 -6.62 9.61
N ILE A 480 -6.05 -6.79 10.94
CA ILE A 480 -6.63 -5.87 11.93
C ILE A 480 -6.10 -4.44 11.77
N THR A 481 -4.79 -4.29 11.59
CA THR A 481 -4.12 -2.99 11.50
C THR A 481 -4.58 -2.19 10.29
N LEU A 482 -4.63 -2.82 9.11
CA LEU A 482 -5.07 -2.18 7.89
C LEU A 482 -6.54 -1.78 7.96
N LEU A 483 -7.40 -2.67 8.45
CA LEU A 483 -8.83 -2.42 8.59
C LEU A 483 -9.13 -1.29 9.57
N PHE A 484 -8.35 -1.17 10.64
CA PHE A 484 -8.46 -0.09 11.61
C PHE A 484 -8.18 1.27 10.96
N ILE A 485 -7.10 1.38 10.18
CA ILE A 485 -6.75 2.63 9.48
C ILE A 485 -7.82 2.97 8.42
N VAL A 486 -8.24 1.99 7.61
CA VAL A 486 -9.28 2.18 6.58
C VAL A 486 -10.61 2.60 7.19
N PHE A 487 -10.99 2.05 8.34
CA PHE A 487 -12.19 2.45 9.08
C PHE A 487 -12.15 3.93 9.46
N PHE A 488 -11.08 4.36 10.16
CA PHE A 488 -10.96 5.76 10.57
C PHE A 488 -10.86 6.70 9.36
N GLN A 489 -10.19 6.27 8.29
CA GLN A 489 -10.12 7.04 7.06
C GLN A 489 -11.49 7.22 6.41
N ALA A 490 -12.27 6.14 6.29
CA ALA A 490 -13.62 6.20 5.75
C ALA A 490 -14.51 7.12 6.60
N VAL A 491 -14.51 6.96 7.92
CA VAL A 491 -15.30 7.80 8.84
C VAL A 491 -14.88 9.27 8.77
N ALA A 492 -13.59 9.57 8.85
CA ALA A 492 -13.10 10.94 8.82
C ALA A 492 -13.43 11.66 7.50
N LEU A 493 -13.32 10.96 6.36
CA LEU A 493 -13.63 11.55 5.07
C LEU A 493 -15.16 11.64 4.83
N SER A 494 -15.90 10.55 5.01
CA SER A 494 -17.30 10.51 4.56
C SER A 494 -18.32 11.04 5.58
N TRP A 495 -18.01 11.00 6.88
CA TRP A 495 -18.88 11.47 7.96
C TRP A 495 -18.47 12.83 8.50
N ILE A 496 -17.17 13.05 8.76
CA ILE A 496 -16.69 14.29 9.37
C ILE A 496 -16.50 15.38 8.31
N TYR A 497 -15.66 15.13 7.29
CA TYR A 497 -15.54 16.05 6.16
C TYR A 497 -16.82 16.10 5.33
N GLY A 498 -17.51 14.96 5.21
CA GLY A 498 -18.87 14.87 4.69
C GLY A 498 -18.96 14.46 3.22
N THR A 499 -19.84 13.49 2.96
CA THR A 499 -20.07 12.94 1.61
C THR A 499 -20.56 13.99 0.60
N SER A 500 -21.28 15.03 1.04
CA SER A 500 -21.69 16.12 0.13
C SER A 500 -20.49 16.91 -0.37
N ASN A 501 -19.57 17.29 0.53
CA ASN A 501 -18.36 18.04 0.19
C ASN A 501 -17.48 17.24 -0.78
N ILE A 502 -17.27 15.94 -0.51
CA ILE A 502 -16.56 15.05 -1.44
C ILE A 502 -17.25 15.01 -2.81
N SER A 503 -18.58 14.91 -2.84
CA SER A 503 -19.33 14.86 -4.09
C SER A 503 -19.19 16.15 -4.90
N ASP A 504 -19.09 17.29 -4.22
CA ASP A 504 -18.90 18.60 -4.84
C ASP A 504 -17.47 18.78 -5.35
N ASN A 505 -16.45 18.35 -4.61
CA ASN A 505 -15.07 18.31 -5.07
C ASN A 505 -14.93 17.46 -6.35
N ILE A 506 -15.60 16.29 -6.39
CA ILE A 506 -15.60 15.43 -7.58
C ILE A 506 -16.33 16.09 -8.75
N LYS A 507 -17.45 16.79 -8.49
CA LYS A 507 -18.18 17.56 -9.50
C LYS A 507 -17.33 18.68 -10.08
N GLU A 508 -16.52 19.35 -9.26
CA GLU A 508 -15.59 20.39 -9.70
C GLU A 508 -14.50 19.82 -10.63
N MET A 509 -13.94 18.65 -10.30
CA MET A 509 -12.92 18.00 -11.13
C MET A 509 -13.46 17.41 -12.43
N LEU A 510 -14.58 16.68 -12.37
CA LEU A 510 -15.11 15.84 -13.46
C LEU A 510 -16.38 16.39 -14.15
N GLY A 511 -16.95 17.48 -13.65
CA GLY A 511 -18.23 18.04 -14.12
C GLY A 511 -19.47 17.28 -13.65
N ARG A 512 -19.33 16.13 -12.96
CA ARG A 512 -20.45 15.30 -12.51
C ARG A 512 -20.24 14.77 -11.09
N ARG A 513 -21.33 14.68 -10.32
CA ARG A 513 -21.31 14.07 -8.98
C ARG A 513 -21.16 12.54 -9.07
N PRO A 514 -20.55 11.89 -8.06
CA PRO A 514 -20.47 10.44 -7.99
C PRO A 514 -21.85 9.79 -7.85
N SER A 515 -22.00 8.56 -8.33
CA SER A 515 -23.26 7.81 -8.22
C SER A 515 -23.59 7.49 -6.76
N ALA A 516 -24.84 7.08 -6.50
CA ALA A 516 -25.27 6.66 -5.16
C ALA A 516 -24.46 5.46 -4.64
N LEU A 517 -24.06 4.53 -5.51
CA LEU A 517 -23.26 3.37 -5.14
C LEU A 517 -21.94 3.77 -4.46
N PHE A 518 -21.21 4.71 -5.06
CA PHE A 518 -19.98 5.24 -4.49
C PHE A 518 -20.22 5.94 -3.15
N ARG A 519 -21.25 6.79 -3.10
CA ARG A 519 -21.63 7.51 -1.87
C ARG A 519 -21.99 6.58 -0.73
N LEU A 520 -22.78 5.53 -0.98
CA LEU A 520 -23.13 4.51 0.02
C LEU A 520 -21.93 3.62 0.36
N GLY A 521 -21.06 3.36 -0.61
CA GLY A 521 -19.81 2.60 -0.47
C GLY A 521 -18.95 3.13 0.67
N TRP A 522 -18.47 4.36 0.54
CA TRP A 522 -17.57 4.95 1.54
C TRP A 522 -18.25 5.45 2.82
N SER A 523 -19.58 5.66 2.81
CA SER A 523 -20.29 6.15 4.01
C SER A 523 -20.84 5.02 4.87
N ILE A 524 -21.29 3.92 4.29
CA ILE A 524 -21.97 2.84 5.02
C ILE A 524 -21.25 1.51 4.85
N PHE A 525 -21.07 1.03 3.61
CA PHE A 525 -20.58 -0.33 3.37
C PHE A 525 -19.15 -0.52 3.87
N VAL A 526 -18.23 0.40 3.59
CA VAL A 526 -16.84 0.32 4.02
C VAL A 526 -16.74 0.32 5.55
N PRO A 527 -17.28 1.31 6.30
CA PRO A 527 -17.25 1.26 7.76
C PRO A 527 -17.88 -0.01 8.34
N ALA A 528 -19.03 -0.44 7.81
CA ALA A 528 -19.73 -1.62 8.30
C ALA A 528 -18.92 -2.91 8.09
N VAL A 529 -18.33 -3.10 6.91
CA VAL A 529 -17.48 -4.26 6.61
C VAL A 529 -16.19 -4.22 7.43
N CYS A 530 -15.55 -3.06 7.59
CA CYS A 530 -14.37 -2.94 8.44
C CYS A 530 -14.68 -3.32 9.90
N VAL A 531 -15.78 -2.83 10.47
CA VAL A 531 -16.21 -3.18 11.83
C VAL A 531 -16.53 -4.67 11.94
N ALA A 532 -17.28 -5.23 10.98
CA ALA A 532 -17.62 -6.65 10.98
C ALA A 532 -16.35 -7.52 10.95
N ILE A 533 -15.45 -7.29 9.99
CA ILE A 533 -14.21 -8.05 9.86
C ILE A 533 -13.32 -7.86 11.10
N PHE A 534 -13.22 -6.65 11.65
CA PHE A 534 -12.46 -6.38 12.87
C PHE A 534 -13.01 -7.17 14.06
N LEU A 535 -14.32 -7.12 14.32
CA LEU A 535 -14.96 -7.86 15.41
C LEU A 535 -14.77 -9.37 15.25
N PHE A 536 -14.98 -9.91 14.05
CA PHE A 536 -14.76 -11.34 13.79
C PHE A 536 -13.30 -11.76 13.96
N SER A 537 -12.35 -10.92 13.55
CA SER A 537 -10.92 -11.18 13.71
C SER A 537 -10.50 -11.23 15.19
N VAL A 538 -11.12 -10.38 16.02
CA VAL A 538 -10.90 -10.41 17.48
C VAL A 538 -11.54 -11.63 18.13
N ILE A 539 -12.80 -11.95 17.79
CA ILE A 539 -13.55 -13.07 18.38
C ILE A 539 -12.95 -14.44 18.01
N LYS A 540 -12.45 -14.58 16.78
CA LYS A 540 -11.87 -15.83 16.24
C LYS A 540 -10.35 -15.75 16.10
N TYR A 541 -9.70 -14.93 16.94
CA TYR A 541 -8.24 -14.83 16.96
C TYR A 541 -7.62 -16.21 17.20
N GLN A 542 -6.63 -16.54 16.38
CA GLN A 542 -5.80 -17.73 16.57
C GLN A 542 -4.34 -17.33 16.45
N PRO A 543 -3.48 -17.83 17.36
CA PRO A 543 -2.03 -17.65 17.25
C PRO A 543 -1.52 -18.12 15.90
N ILE A 544 -0.60 -17.35 15.35
CA ILE A 544 0.05 -17.70 14.09
C ILE A 544 0.95 -18.92 14.27
N LYS A 545 1.04 -19.76 13.24
CA LYS A 545 1.98 -20.87 13.16
C LYS A 545 2.83 -20.76 11.90
N TYR A 546 4.10 -21.14 11.98
CA TYR A 546 4.96 -21.27 10.80
C TYR A 546 4.95 -22.73 10.32
N ALA A 547 4.83 -22.95 9.01
CA ALA A 547 4.81 -24.27 8.38
C ALA A 547 3.84 -25.30 9.00
N LYS A 548 2.79 -24.85 9.69
CA LYS A 548 1.84 -25.66 10.50
C LYS A 548 2.44 -26.39 11.71
N THR A 549 3.76 -26.40 11.88
CA THR A 549 4.48 -27.17 12.91
C THR A 549 5.07 -26.29 14.00
N TYR A 550 5.57 -25.10 13.67
CA TYR A 550 6.20 -24.20 14.63
C TYR A 550 5.18 -23.26 15.26
N GLU A 551 5.15 -23.27 16.60
CA GLU A 551 4.33 -22.39 17.41
C GLU A 551 5.17 -21.25 17.98
N TYR A 552 4.66 -20.02 17.85
CA TYR A 552 5.37 -18.84 18.35
C TYR A 552 5.30 -18.79 19.88
N PRO A 553 6.38 -18.37 20.55
CA PRO A 553 6.32 -18.11 21.98
C PRO A 553 5.44 -16.88 22.28
N TRP A 554 4.89 -16.80 23.49
CA TRP A 554 4.00 -15.70 23.92
C TRP A 554 4.59 -14.30 23.68
N TRP A 555 5.91 -14.14 23.88
CA TRP A 555 6.58 -12.86 23.66
C TRP A 555 6.72 -12.50 22.17
N GLY A 556 6.76 -13.51 21.28
CA GLY A 556 6.74 -13.31 19.82
C GLY A 556 5.38 -12.79 19.36
N GLU A 557 4.29 -13.29 19.92
CA GLU A 557 2.95 -12.72 19.70
C GLU A 557 2.86 -11.27 20.22
N MET A 558 3.41 -10.99 21.40
CA MET A 558 3.45 -9.63 21.93
C MET A 558 4.25 -8.69 21.01
N LEU A 559 5.38 -9.15 20.46
CA LEU A 559 6.14 -8.40 19.46
C LEU A 559 5.27 -8.09 18.23
N GLY A 560 4.50 -9.06 17.74
CA GLY A 560 3.48 -8.86 16.70
C GLY A 560 2.51 -7.73 17.04
N TRP A 561 1.89 -7.79 18.23
CA TRP A 561 0.95 -6.76 18.69
C TRP A 561 1.60 -5.38 18.86
N PHE A 562 2.84 -5.29 19.33
CA PHE A 562 3.56 -4.02 19.38
C PHE A 562 3.77 -3.42 17.99
N MET A 563 4.09 -4.24 16.98
CA MET A 563 4.20 -3.77 15.60
C MET A 563 2.85 -3.28 15.05
N ALA A 564 1.73 -3.97 15.36
CA ALA A 564 0.39 -3.51 14.99
C ALA A 564 0.05 -2.15 15.64
N LEU A 565 0.30 -2.04 16.95
CA LEU A 565 0.03 -0.83 17.74
C LEU A 565 0.89 0.36 17.31
N ALA A 566 2.09 0.13 16.77
CA ALA A 566 2.98 1.20 16.29
C ALA A 566 2.29 2.13 15.28
N SER A 567 1.44 1.60 14.40
CA SER A 567 0.60 2.42 13.51
C SER A 567 -0.74 2.80 14.13
N MET A 568 -1.43 1.89 14.82
CA MET A 568 -2.80 2.15 15.31
C MET A 568 -2.85 3.28 16.34
N VAL A 569 -1.86 3.38 17.23
CA VAL A 569 -1.79 4.40 18.30
C VAL A 569 -1.61 5.81 17.73
N MET A 570 -1.07 5.96 16.51
CA MET A 570 -0.86 7.27 15.90
C MET A 570 -2.17 8.04 15.68
N ILE A 571 -3.29 7.35 15.48
CA ILE A 571 -4.62 7.98 15.30
C ILE A 571 -5.11 8.64 16.60
N PRO A 572 -5.38 7.89 17.68
CA PRO A 572 -5.81 8.50 18.94
C PRO A 572 -4.71 9.36 19.59
N GLY A 573 -3.44 8.98 19.45
CA GLY A 573 -2.30 9.73 19.98
C GLY A 573 -2.21 11.14 19.38
N TYR A 574 -2.35 11.27 18.05
CA TYR A 574 -2.36 12.58 17.41
C TYR A 574 -3.62 13.38 17.76
N MET A 575 -4.78 12.73 17.87
CA MET A 575 -6.02 13.39 18.29
C MET A 575 -5.87 14.02 19.68
N ILE A 576 -5.30 13.29 20.64
CA ILE A 576 -4.99 13.80 21.98
C ILE A 576 -3.97 14.95 21.90
N TYR A 577 -2.87 14.77 21.16
CA TYR A 577 -1.87 15.81 20.95
C TYR A 577 -2.47 17.12 20.39
N PHE A 578 -3.33 17.01 19.38
CA PHE A 578 -4.01 18.17 18.76
C PHE A 578 -4.90 18.89 19.78
N LEU A 579 -5.67 18.13 20.57
CA LEU A 579 -6.55 18.70 21.60
C LEU A 579 -5.77 19.34 22.75
N LEU A 580 -4.56 18.87 23.07
CA LEU A 580 -3.74 19.46 24.14
C LEU A 580 -2.97 20.71 23.68
N THR A 581 -2.54 20.75 22.43
CA THR A 581 -1.70 21.84 21.88
C THR A 581 -2.49 23.01 21.29
N THR A 582 -3.71 22.77 20.82
CA THR A 582 -4.54 23.83 20.23
C THR A 582 -5.07 24.76 21.33
N PRO A 583 -4.85 26.09 21.25
CA PRO A 583 -5.37 27.03 22.25
C PRO A 583 -6.90 27.15 22.16
N GLY A 584 -7.52 27.60 23.26
CA GLY A 584 -8.98 27.82 23.35
C GLY A 584 -9.72 26.79 24.19
N SER A 585 -11.05 26.87 24.23
CA SER A 585 -11.93 25.92 24.93
C SER A 585 -12.04 24.58 24.19
N LEU A 586 -12.40 23.49 24.89
CA LEU A 586 -12.55 22.16 24.27
C LEU A 586 -13.47 22.19 23.03
N ARG A 587 -14.58 22.93 23.09
CA ARG A 587 -15.50 23.09 21.96
C ARG A 587 -14.83 23.78 20.77
N GLN A 588 -14.08 24.85 20.99
CA GLN A 588 -13.35 25.55 19.92
C GLN A 588 -12.27 24.65 19.32
N ARG A 589 -11.53 23.89 20.14
CA ARG A 589 -10.51 22.94 19.67
C ARG A 589 -11.13 21.85 18.79
N ILE A 590 -12.29 21.32 19.19
CA ILE A 590 -13.00 20.31 18.39
C ILE A 590 -13.45 20.91 17.06
N ILE A 591 -14.08 22.08 17.07
CA ILE A 591 -14.53 22.77 15.84
C ILE A 591 -13.33 23.03 14.91
N ALA A 592 -12.21 23.54 15.42
CA ALA A 592 -11.00 23.77 14.64
C ALA A 592 -10.42 22.49 14.05
N GLY A 593 -10.52 21.38 14.78
CA GLY A 593 -10.00 20.08 14.36
C GLY A 593 -10.85 19.34 13.33
N VAL A 594 -12.15 19.64 13.23
CA VAL A 594 -13.07 19.06 12.23
C VAL A 594 -13.34 19.99 11.06
N SER A 595 -12.90 21.25 11.14
CA SER A 595 -13.07 22.24 10.08
C SER A 595 -11.90 22.14 9.08
N PRO A 596 -12.17 22.18 7.76
CA PRO A 596 -11.11 22.15 6.76
C PRO A 596 -10.22 23.39 6.84
N GLN A 597 -8.92 23.17 6.99
CA GLN A 597 -7.90 24.19 6.77
C GLN A 597 -7.48 24.13 5.30
N LEU A 598 -8.43 24.46 4.42
CA LEU A 598 -8.12 24.64 3.01
C LEU A 598 -7.26 25.91 2.93
N ALA A 599 -5.95 25.75 2.74
CA ALA A 599 -5.08 26.87 2.38
C ALA A 599 -5.70 27.51 1.13
N GLY A 600 -6.29 28.68 1.33
CA GLY A 600 -7.21 29.24 0.36
C GLY A 600 -6.47 29.61 -0.92
N HIS A 601 -7.14 29.38 -2.06
CA HIS A 601 -6.98 30.25 -3.22
C HIS A 601 -7.33 31.72 -2.89
N ASN A 602 -7.88 31.97 -1.69
CA ASN A 602 -8.25 33.27 -1.14
C ASN A 602 -7.41 33.71 0.09
N GLU A 603 -6.35 32.99 0.51
CA GLU A 603 -5.51 33.41 1.66
C GLU A 603 -4.34 34.33 1.23
N LYS A 604 -4.63 35.43 0.54
CA LYS A 604 -3.66 36.53 0.36
C LYS A 604 -3.89 37.74 1.27
N GLU A 605 -4.97 37.77 2.05
CA GLU A 605 -5.29 38.94 2.89
C GLU A 605 -5.38 38.67 4.40
N GLU A 606 -5.32 37.43 4.91
CA GLU A 606 -5.66 37.17 6.32
C GLU A 606 -4.65 36.37 7.15
N LYS A 607 -3.39 36.27 6.70
CA LYS A 607 -2.28 35.74 7.55
C LYS A 607 -1.41 36.85 8.10
N GLU A 608 -2.05 37.73 8.86
CA GLU A 608 -1.39 38.56 9.86
C GLU A 608 -1.89 38.12 11.26
N TYR A 609 -1.66 36.85 11.59
CA TYR A 609 -1.70 36.39 12.98
C TYR A 609 -0.34 35.77 13.33
N THR A 610 0.53 36.67 13.84
CA THR A 610 1.66 36.44 14.74
C THR A 610 2.01 34.98 15.05
N PHE A 611 2.99 34.44 14.31
CA PHE A 611 3.88 33.41 14.85
C PHE A 611 5.07 34.13 15.52
N SER A 612 5.02 34.26 16.85
CA SER A 612 6.17 34.70 17.63
C SER A 612 7.17 33.54 17.71
N ASN A 613 8.27 33.69 16.97
CA ASN A 613 9.47 32.87 17.14
C ASN A 613 10.14 33.19 18.49
N ARG A 614 9.77 32.45 19.53
CA ARG A 614 10.58 32.29 20.76
C ARG A 614 10.45 30.88 21.30
N ALA A 615 11.11 29.92 20.65
CA ALA A 615 11.34 28.58 21.24
C ALA A 615 12.53 27.83 20.59
N LEU A 616 13.53 28.53 20.05
CA LEU A 616 14.76 27.91 19.53
C LEU A 616 16.05 28.71 19.88
N GLN A 617 16.00 29.45 20.98
CA GLN A 617 17.19 29.96 21.68
C GLN A 617 17.00 29.75 23.18
N ALA A 618 17.28 28.52 23.61
CA ALA A 618 17.66 28.14 24.96
C ALA A 618 18.45 26.84 24.88
#